data_AF-A0A432J9I7-F1
#
_entry.id   AF-A0A432J9I7-F1
#
_cell.length_a   1.000
_cell.length_b   1.000
_cell.length_c   1.000
_cell.angle_alpha   90.00
_cell.angle_beta   90.00
_cell.angle_gamma   90.00
#
_symmetry.space_group_name_H-M   'P 1'
#
loop_
_entity.id
_entity.type
_entity.pdbx_description
1 polymer ?
#
loop_
_entity_poly.entity_id
_entity_poly.type
_entity_poly.pdbx_seq_one_letter_code
_entity_poly.pdbx_strand_id
1 'polypeptide(L)' 'MSTTQEQIPALQQLLRSAHRNVMETVDGIAEPEIRQVPAPDEWTVAQLMAHIAEIQYFWMEKAV' A
#
# COMPACT_ATOMS: atom_id res chain seq x y z
N MET A 1 -4.31 18.66 13.31
CA MET A 1 -2.99 19.31 13.22
C MET A 1 -2.80 19.74 11.78
N SER A 2 -2.60 21.04 11.54
CA SER A 2 -2.41 21.55 10.18
C SER A 2 -1.01 21.22 9.72
N THR A 3 -0.90 20.32 8.76
CA THR A 3 0.34 19.95 8.08
C THR A 3 0.91 21.23 7.44
N THR A 4 2.10 21.66 7.88
CA THR A 4 2.74 22.87 7.33
C THR A 4 3.08 22.63 5.84
N GLN A 5 3.08 23.67 5.00
CA GLN A 5 3.39 23.57 3.56
C GLN A 5 4.70 22.80 3.27
N GLU A 6 5.69 22.88 4.17
CA GLU A 6 6.98 22.17 4.08
C GLU A 6 6.90 20.66 4.35
N GLN A 7 5.86 20.20 5.06
CA GLN A 7 5.66 18.78 5.39
C GLN A 7 4.96 18.02 4.26
N ILE A 8 4.24 18.72 3.38
CA ILE A 8 3.52 18.11 2.26
C ILE A 8 4.48 17.34 1.35
N PRO A 9 5.60 17.90 0.85
CA PRO A 9 6.54 17.16 0.00
C PRO A 9 7.10 15.90 0.68
N ALA A 10 7.42 15.98 1.97
CA ALA A 10 7.91 14.84 2.74
C ALA A 10 6.87 13.71 2.83
N LEU A 11 5.59 14.07 3.07
CA LEU A 11 4.49 13.11 3.08
C LEU A 11 4.25 12.48 1.71
N GLN A 12 4.30 13.28 0.64
CA GLN A 12 4.18 12.75 -0.73
C GLN A 12 5.32 11.77 -1.04
N GLN A 13 6.55 12.06 -0.60
CA GLN A 13 7.68 11.14 -0.76
C GLN A 13 7.47 9.85 0.04
N LEU A 14 7.00 9.94 1.29
CA LEU A 14 6.70 8.77 2.12
C LEU A 14 5.63 7.87 1.48
N LEU A 15 4.55 8.47 0.95
CA LEU A 15 3.51 7.73 0.23
C LEU A 15 4.05 7.02 -1.01
N ARG A 16 4.87 7.70 -1.82
CA ARG A 16 5.52 7.08 -2.99
C ARG A 16 6.46 5.94 -2.62
N SER A 17 7.24 6.10 -1.54
CA SER A 17 8.14 5.05 -1.05
C SER A 17 7.36 3.86 -0.51
N ALA A 18 6.30 4.08 0.28
CA ALA A 18 5.46 3.02 0.81
C ALA A 18 4.79 2.22 -0.32
N HIS A 19 4.23 2.91 -1.32
CA HIS A 19 3.68 2.26 -2.51
C HIS A 19 4.71 1.36 -3.21
N ARG A 20 5.93 1.86 -3.43
CA ARG A 20 7.00 1.08 -4.08
C ARG A 20 7.35 -0.16 -3.25
N ASN A 21 7.51 -0.01 -1.94
CA ASN A 21 7.84 -1.12 -1.05
C ASN A 21 6.75 -2.20 -1.07
N VAL A 22 5.47 -1.83 -1.09
CA VAL A 22 4.37 -2.79 -1.22
C VAL A 22 4.49 -3.57 -2.53
N MET A 23 4.68 -2.87 -3.65
CA MET A 23 4.80 -3.50 -4.97
C MET A 23 6.02 -4.42 -5.09
N GLU A 24 7.17 -4.01 -4.54
CA GLU A 24 8.39 -4.83 -4.51
C GLU A 24 8.24 -6.06 -3.60
N THR A 25 7.50 -5.94 -2.48
CA THR A 25 7.29 -7.04 -1.54
C THR A 25 6.43 -8.16 -2.12
N VAL A 26 5.44 -7.79 -2.95
CA VAL A 26 4.53 -8.77 -3.57
C VAL A 26 5.02 -9.26 -4.94
N ASP A 27 6.12 -8.68 -5.45
CA ASP A 27 6.72 -9.11 -6.70
C ASP A 27 7.23 -10.55 -6.59
N GLY A 28 6.92 -11.37 -7.59
CA GLY A 28 7.31 -12.78 -7.63
C GLY A 28 6.47 -13.75 -6.78
N ILE A 29 5.48 -13.30 -6.01
CA ILE A 29 4.56 -14.21 -5.31
C ILE A 29 3.60 -14.86 -6.32
N ALA A 30 3.47 -16.18 -6.27
CA ALA A 30 2.58 -16.90 -7.19
C ALA A 30 1.10 -16.71 -6.82
N GLU A 31 0.22 -16.77 -7.82
CA GLU A 31 -1.23 -16.59 -7.64
C GLU A 31 -1.87 -17.54 -6.59
N PRO A 32 -1.44 -18.81 -6.45
CA PRO A 32 -1.94 -19.67 -5.37
C PRO A 32 -1.47 -19.23 -3.99
N GLU A 33 -0.26 -18.67 -3.89
CA GLU A 33 0.36 -18.26 -2.62
C GLU A 33 -0.30 -17.01 -2.06
N ILE A 34 -0.63 -16.02 -2.91
CA ILE A 34 -1.30 -14.78 -2.46
C ILE A 34 -2.68 -15.02 -1.85
N ARG A 35 -3.30 -16.19 -2.10
CA ARG A 35 -4.63 -16.57 -1.59
C ARG A 35 -4.57 -17.45 -0.33
N GLN A 36 -3.38 -17.78 0.17
CA GLN A 36 -3.25 -18.55 1.40
C GLN A 36 -3.56 -17.68 2.62
N VAL A 37 -4.33 -18.24 3.55
CA VAL A 37 -4.61 -17.61 4.84
C VAL A 37 -3.44 -17.94 5.78
N PRO A 38 -2.65 -16.94 6.20
CA PRO A 38 -1.43 -17.17 6.98
C PRO A 38 -1.72 -17.70 8.39
N ALA A 39 -2.81 -17.26 9.01
CA ALA A 39 -3.30 -17.73 10.31
C ALA A 39 -4.82 -17.50 10.42
N PRO A 40 -5.51 -18.16 11.39
CA PRO A 40 -6.92 -17.88 11.65
C PRO A 40 -7.16 -16.38 11.87
N ASP A 41 -8.24 -15.87 11.27
CA ASP A 41 -8.67 -14.46 11.34
C ASP A 41 -7.72 -13.44 10.68
N GLU A 42 -6.66 -13.87 10.00
CA GLU A 42 -5.78 -12.98 9.22
C GLU A 42 -6.21 -12.88 7.75
N TRP A 43 -5.84 -11.77 7.11
CA TRP A 43 -6.09 -11.57 5.68
C TRP A 43 -5.02 -12.25 4.84
N THR A 44 -5.44 -12.77 3.69
CA THR A 44 -4.53 -13.20 2.64
C THR A 44 -3.81 -11.99 2.05
N VAL A 45 -2.67 -12.21 1.39
CA VAL A 45 -1.98 -11.14 0.65
C VAL A 45 -2.91 -10.52 -0.41
N ALA A 46 -3.75 -11.33 -1.07
CA ALA A 46 -4.72 -10.84 -2.03
C ALA A 46 -5.78 -9.91 -1.40
N GLN A 47 -6.25 -10.23 -0.19
CA GLN A 47 -7.20 -9.37 0.55
C GLN A 47 -6.55 -8.06 0.99
N LEU A 48 -5.31 -8.12 1.49
CA LEU A 48 -4.53 -6.91 1.82
C LEU A 48 -4.33 -6.02 0.60
N MET A 49 -3.93 -6.59 -0.54
CA MET A 49 -3.73 -5.85 -1.79
C MET A 49 -5.03 -5.25 -2.32
N ALA A 50 -6.15 -5.98 -2.22
CA ALA A 50 -7.46 -5.44 -2.61
C ALA A 50 -7.86 -4.23 -1.75
N HIS A 51 -7.65 -4.31 -0.44
CA HIS A 51 -7.94 -3.20 0.47
C HIS A 51 -7.03 -1.99 0.23
N ILE A 52 -5.74 -2.21 -0.06
CA ILE A 52 -4.82 -1.13 -0.42
C ILE A 52 -5.27 -0.49 -1.74
N ALA A 53 -5.56 -1.30 -2.77
CA ALA A 53 -5.97 -0.82 -4.09
C ALA A 53 -7.26 0.01 -4.06
N GLU A 54 -8.20 -0.32 -3.17
CA GLU A 54 -9.46 0.42 -2.97
C GLU A 54 -9.23 1.92 -2.72
N ILE A 55 -8.21 2.26 -1.95
CA ILE A 55 -7.97 3.63 -1.48
C ILE A 55 -6.68 4.25 -2.06
N GLN A 56 -5.84 3.44 -2.70
CA GLN A 56 -4.57 3.84 -3.29
C GLN A 56 -4.72 5.03 -4.24
N TYR A 57 -5.76 5.03 -5.09
CA TYR A 57 -5.99 6.13 -6.03
C TYR A 57 -6.15 7.47 -5.31
N PHE A 58 -6.97 7.50 -4.26
CA PHE A 58 -7.22 8.70 -3.47
C PHE A 58 -5.94 9.23 -2.81
N TRP A 59 -5.09 8.36 -2.27
CA TRP A 59 -3.82 8.78 -1.66
C TRP A 59 -2.80 9.23 -2.70
N MET A 60 -2.72 8.55 -3.84
CA MET A 60 -1.74 8.84 -4.88
C MET A 60 -2.07 10.13 -5.64
N GLU A 61 -3.34 10.50 -5.80
CA GLU A 61 -3.72 11.84 -6.30
C GLU A 61 -3.19 12.97 -5.41
N LYS A 62 -3.14 12.76 -4.08
CA LYS A 62 -2.55 13.72 -3.14
C LYS A 62 -1.03 13.68 -3.13
N ALA A 63 -0.45 12.58 -3.63
CA ALA A 63 0.99 12.41 -3.75
C ALA A 63 1.57 13.10 -4.99
N VAL A 64 0.78 13.48 -6.00
CA VAL A 64 1.27 14.17 -7.22
C VAL A 64 1.75 15.58 -6.91
#